data_AF-A0A951RAG0-F1
#
_entry.id   AF-A0A951RAG0-F1
#
_cell.length_a   1.000
_cell.length_b   1.000
_cell.length_c   1.000
_cell.angle_alpha   90.00
_cell.angle_beta   90.00
_cell.angle_gamma   90.00
#
_symmetry.space_group_name_H-M   'P 1'
#
loop_
_entity.id
_entity.type
_entity.pdbx_description
1 polymer ?
#
loop_
_entity_poly.entity_id
_entity_poly.type
_entity_poly.pdbx_seq_one_letter_code
_entity_poly.pdbx_strand_id
1 'polypeptide(L)'
;MTKWLKRKDFELTFLPLTSKGKQIHVIGRVKQLPSEIVEMAIRLAELDFIRYVRICDETLAASSANYPNRPKVPITKMNHETAIGIQILYSEFHKYIDFFDINSPIKGHGSKMVDAVLTDFPEDWHPTVVMDWSNGFWDKMKEKYIELDWL
;
A
#
# COMPACT_ATOMS: atom_id res chain seq x y z
N MET A 1 -21.47 1.12 2.52
CA MET A 1 -21.34 1.48 1.08
C MET A 1 -20.05 2.24 0.91
N THR A 2 -19.11 1.67 0.14
CA THR A 2 -17.83 2.31 -0.19
C THR A 2 -18.04 3.68 -0.82
N LYS A 3 -17.40 4.71 -0.25
CA LYS A 3 -17.48 6.09 -0.75
C LYS A 3 -16.44 6.28 -1.83
N TRP A 4 -16.87 6.75 -3.01
CA TRP A 4 -15.96 7.06 -4.10
C TRP A 4 -15.57 8.53 -4.08
N LEU A 5 -14.27 8.80 -4.13
CA LEU A 5 -13.72 10.15 -4.23
C LEU A 5 -13.34 10.42 -5.68
N LYS A 6 -13.77 11.56 -6.23
CA LYS A 6 -13.30 11.99 -7.55
C LYS A 6 -11.86 12.43 -7.45
N ARG A 7 -11.15 12.40 -8.58
CA ARG A 7 -9.73 12.79 -8.66
C ARG A 7 -9.41 14.11 -7.99
N LYS A 8 -10.21 15.14 -8.25
CA LYS A 8 -10.02 16.45 -7.63
C LYS A 8 -10.10 16.40 -6.11
N ASP A 9 -10.95 15.53 -5.55
CA ASP A 9 -11.19 15.44 -4.12
C ASP A 9 -10.06 14.67 -3.42
N PHE A 10 -9.64 13.53 -3.95
CA PHE A 10 -8.52 12.78 -3.35
C PHE A 10 -7.16 13.44 -3.60
N GLU A 11 -6.98 14.21 -4.68
CA GLU A 11 -5.71 14.93 -4.87
C GLU A 11 -5.53 16.02 -3.79
N LEU A 12 -6.63 16.60 -3.28
CA LEU A 12 -6.60 17.53 -2.16
C LEU A 12 -6.14 16.86 -0.86
N THR A 13 -6.56 15.60 -0.61
CA THR A 13 -6.15 14.87 0.60
C THR A 13 -4.65 14.54 0.61
N PHE A 14 -4.01 14.48 -0.57
CA PHE A 14 -2.58 14.23 -0.69
C PHE A 14 -1.71 15.50 -0.56
N LEU A 15 -2.28 16.70 -0.67
CA LEU A 15 -1.52 17.96 -0.62
C LEU A 15 -0.60 18.09 0.61
N PRO A 16 -1.06 17.82 1.86
CA PRO A 16 -0.21 17.94 3.04
C PRO A 16 0.98 16.98 3.07
N LEU A 17 0.89 15.84 2.37
CA LEU A 17 1.98 14.86 2.26
C LEU A 17 2.97 15.30 1.19
N THR A 18 2.48 15.79 0.06
CA THR A 18 3.34 16.30 -1.01
C THR A 18 4.14 17.53 -0.60
N SER A 19 3.56 18.41 0.22
CA SER A 19 4.30 19.56 0.79
C SER A 19 5.40 19.15 1.77
N LYS A 20 5.30 17.95 2.38
CA LYS A 20 6.36 17.32 3.19
C LYS A 20 7.39 16.55 2.36
N GLY A 21 7.37 16.70 1.03
CA GLY A 21 8.35 16.07 0.13
C GLY A 21 8.02 14.63 -0.28
N LYS A 22 6.85 14.11 0.07
CA LYS A 22 6.39 12.80 -0.42
C LYS A 22 5.98 12.92 -1.89
N GLN A 23 6.32 11.93 -2.72
CA GLN A 23 5.91 11.88 -4.11
C GLN A 23 4.75 10.90 -4.28
N ILE A 24 3.54 11.42 -4.45
CA ILE A 24 2.33 10.62 -4.65
C ILE A 24 1.92 10.74 -6.13
N HIS A 25 2.06 9.64 -6.87
CA HIS A 25 1.76 9.58 -8.30
C HIS A 25 0.52 8.75 -8.57
N VAL A 26 -0.56 9.41 -9.00
CA VAL A 26 -1.78 8.76 -9.48
C VAL A 26 -1.80 8.79 -11.01
N ILE A 27 -1.86 7.63 -11.66
CA ILE A 27 -1.84 7.56 -13.13
C ILE A 27 -3.06 8.25 -13.75
N GLY A 28 -2.93 8.76 -14.98
CA GLY A 28 -3.95 9.62 -15.60
C GLY A 28 -5.32 8.96 -15.83
N ARG A 29 -5.36 7.62 -15.95
CA ARG A 29 -6.61 6.85 -16.18
C ARG A 29 -7.47 6.72 -14.92
N VAL A 30 -6.88 6.81 -13.72
CA VAL A 30 -7.63 6.82 -12.45
C VAL A 30 -8.35 8.16 -12.33
N LYS A 31 -9.69 8.15 -12.44
CA LYS A 31 -10.56 9.33 -12.31
C LYS A 31 -11.29 9.39 -10.98
N GLN A 32 -11.39 8.27 -10.29
CA GLN A 32 -11.99 8.12 -8.98
C GLN A 32 -11.33 6.96 -8.26
N LEU A 33 -11.36 6.99 -6.92
CA LEU A 33 -10.83 5.92 -6.06
C LEU A 33 -11.82 5.65 -4.91
N PRO A 34 -11.91 4.40 -4.44
CA PRO A 34 -12.51 4.10 -3.15
C PRO A 34 -11.81 4.89 -2.03
N SER A 35 -12.56 5.41 -1.06
CA SER A 35 -12.00 6.13 0.09
C SER A 35 -11.00 5.30 0.88
N GLU A 36 -11.25 3.99 1.00
CA GLU A 36 -10.45 3.01 1.69
C GLU A 36 -9.03 2.94 1.07
N ILE A 37 -8.93 2.93 -0.27
CA ILE A 37 -7.65 2.94 -0.98
C ILE A 37 -6.92 4.28 -0.81
N VAL A 38 -7.66 5.40 -0.75
CA VAL A 38 -7.08 6.73 -0.49
C VAL A 38 -6.50 6.79 0.92
N GLU A 39 -7.21 6.27 1.92
CA GLU A 39 -6.79 6.21 3.32
C GLU A 39 -5.57 5.30 3.51
N MET A 40 -5.56 4.11 2.89
CA MET A 40 -4.37 3.24 2.87
C MET A 40 -3.16 3.94 2.27
N ALA A 41 -3.34 4.67 1.16
CA ALA A 41 -2.26 5.41 0.52
C ALA A 41 -1.72 6.54 1.41
N ILE A 42 -2.60 7.23 2.15
CA ILE A 42 -2.22 8.25 3.14
C ILE A 42 -1.40 7.61 4.27
N ARG A 43 -1.90 6.56 4.91
CA ARG A 43 -1.21 5.89 6.03
C ARG A 43 0.16 5.35 5.61
N LEU A 44 0.27 4.79 4.40
CA LEU A 44 1.55 4.38 3.85
C LEU A 44 2.50 5.57 3.63
N ALA A 45 2.00 6.69 3.10
CA ALA A 45 2.81 7.89 2.87
C ALA A 45 3.27 8.57 4.17
N GLU A 46 2.52 8.43 5.26
CA GLU A 46 2.84 8.96 6.59
C GLU A 46 4.01 8.23 7.25
N LEU A 47 4.33 7.00 6.85
CA LEU A 47 5.53 6.31 7.30
C LEU A 47 6.78 7.10 6.88
N ASP A 48 7.61 7.47 7.84
CA ASP A 48 8.78 8.34 7.62
C ASP A 48 9.75 7.80 6.55
N PHE A 49 9.89 6.48 6.47
CA PHE A 49 10.77 5.82 5.50
C PHE A 49 10.17 5.72 4.08
N ILE A 50 8.85 5.88 3.91
CA ILE A 50 8.21 5.90 2.60
C ILE A 50 8.39 7.28 1.96
N ARG A 51 8.80 7.30 0.71
CA ARG A 51 9.01 8.55 -0.05
C ARG A 51 8.15 8.63 -1.30
N TYR A 52 7.86 7.48 -1.90
CA TYR A 52 7.16 7.37 -3.16
C TYR A 52 5.92 6.50 -2.97
N VAL A 53 4.78 7.00 -3.40
CA VAL A 53 3.52 6.25 -3.48
C VAL A 53 3.02 6.34 -4.90
N ARG A 54 2.59 5.22 -5.47
CA ARG A 54 2.05 5.12 -6.80
C ARG A 54 0.69 4.42 -6.74
N ILE A 55 -0.32 5.05 -7.31
CA ILE A 55 -1.67 4.51 -7.41
C ILE A 55 -2.01 4.29 -8.88
N CYS A 56 -2.34 3.06 -9.21
CA CYS A 56 -2.89 2.66 -10.51
C CYS A 56 -4.28 2.04 -10.31
N ASP A 57 -4.95 1.71 -11.41
CA ASP A 57 -6.16 0.89 -11.34
C ASP A 57 -5.79 -0.43 -10.68
N GLU A 58 -6.44 -0.73 -9.56
CA GLU A 58 -6.31 -1.99 -8.80
C GLU A 58 -4.92 -2.25 -8.19
N THR A 59 -4.00 -1.26 -8.21
CA THR A 59 -2.71 -1.38 -7.52
C THR A 59 -2.34 -0.13 -6.73
N LEU A 60 -1.76 -0.36 -5.55
CA LEU A 60 -1.16 0.66 -4.70
C LEU A 60 0.23 0.19 -4.30
N ALA A 61 1.25 0.96 -4.68
CA ALA A 61 2.64 0.66 -4.35
C ALA A 61 3.25 1.82 -3.58
N ALA A 62 4.00 1.53 -2.52
CA ALA A 62 4.72 2.51 -1.72
C ALA A 62 6.16 2.04 -1.47
N SER A 63 7.13 2.94 -1.52
CA SER A 63 8.53 2.61 -1.25
C SER A 63 9.37 3.79 -0.77
N SER A 64 10.48 3.49 -0.11
CA SER A 64 11.56 4.43 0.18
C SER A 64 12.36 4.83 -1.07
N ALA A 65 12.28 4.05 -2.15
CA ALA A 65 13.05 4.26 -3.38
C ALA A 65 12.25 3.92 -4.65
N ASN A 66 12.60 4.59 -5.75
CA ASN A 66 12.14 4.24 -7.11
C ASN A 66 13.30 3.60 -7.89
N TYR A 67 12.97 2.85 -8.94
CA TYR A 67 13.98 2.34 -9.86
C TYR A 67 14.74 3.51 -10.54
N PRO A 68 16.08 3.44 -10.68
CA PRO A 68 16.89 4.54 -11.23
C PRO A 68 16.42 5.07 -12.59
N ASN A 69 15.99 4.17 -13.47
CA ASN A 69 15.51 4.50 -14.82
C ASN A 69 13.98 4.59 -14.94
N ARG A 70 13.25 4.49 -13.82
CA ARG A 70 11.79 4.59 -13.76
C ARG A 70 11.37 5.42 -12.55
N PRO A 71 11.43 6.76 -12.64
CA PRO A 71 11.32 7.67 -11.49
C PRO A 71 9.93 7.73 -10.85
N LYS A 72 8.97 6.92 -11.33
CA LYS A 72 7.59 6.82 -10.82
C LYS A 72 7.21 5.39 -10.44
N VAL A 73 8.16 4.46 -10.41
CA VAL A 73 7.91 3.05 -10.09
C VAL A 73 8.62 2.72 -8.77
N PRO A 74 7.84 2.61 -7.66
CA PRO A 74 8.35 2.18 -6.36
C PRO A 74 9.02 0.81 -6.44
N ILE A 75 10.12 0.64 -5.71
CA ILE A 75 10.80 -0.66 -5.56
C ILE A 75 10.15 -1.41 -4.40
N THR A 76 9.47 -2.51 -4.71
CA THR A 76 8.77 -3.37 -3.73
C THR A 76 9.24 -4.81 -3.78
N LYS A 77 10.02 -5.17 -4.80
CA LYS A 77 10.54 -6.52 -5.02
C LYS A 77 11.32 -7.03 -3.81
N MET A 78 10.99 -8.24 -3.38
CA MET A 78 11.67 -8.95 -2.30
C MET A 78 13.19 -9.09 -2.53
N ASN A 79 13.95 -9.13 -1.43
CA ASN A 79 15.41 -9.23 -1.36
C ASN A 79 16.17 -8.04 -1.97
N HIS A 80 15.51 -6.90 -2.17
CA HIS A 80 16.22 -5.68 -2.53
C HIS A 80 16.99 -5.15 -1.31
N GLU A 81 18.27 -4.82 -1.50
CA GLU A 81 19.23 -4.57 -0.42
C GLU A 81 18.86 -3.38 0.48
N THR A 82 18.27 -2.33 -0.08
CA THR A 82 18.05 -1.05 0.64
C THR A 82 16.62 -0.53 0.63
N ALA A 83 15.87 -0.75 -0.46
CA ALA A 83 14.48 -0.29 -0.59
C ALA A 83 13.57 -0.91 0.48
N ILE A 84 12.70 -0.12 1.06
CA ILE A 84 11.63 -0.58 1.95
C ILE A 84 10.34 -0.26 1.22
N GLY A 85 9.59 -1.29 0.82
CA GLY A 85 8.42 -1.07 -0.01
C GLY A 85 7.41 -2.20 0.05
N ILE A 86 6.19 -1.85 -0.35
CA ILE A 86 5.02 -2.71 -0.37
C ILE A 86 4.22 -2.42 -1.62
N GLN A 87 3.71 -3.45 -2.27
CA GLN A 87 2.71 -3.35 -3.32
C GLN A 87 1.54 -4.24 -2.95
N ILE A 88 0.36 -3.64 -2.98
CA ILE A 88 -0.90 -4.36 -2.87
C ILE A 88 -1.63 -4.32 -4.21
N LEU A 89 -2.33 -5.41 -4.48
CA LEU A 89 -3.37 -5.48 -5.50
C LEU A 89 -4.71 -5.45 -4.78
N TYR A 90 -5.70 -4.79 -5.37
CA TYR A 90 -7.02 -4.69 -4.75
C TYR A 90 -8.12 -4.90 -5.77
N SER A 91 -9.17 -5.59 -5.36
CA SER A 91 -10.39 -5.73 -6.16
C SER A 91 -11.56 -5.22 -5.35
N GLU A 92 -12.23 -4.19 -5.86
CA GLU A 92 -13.47 -3.71 -5.23
C GLU A 92 -14.61 -4.72 -5.45
N PHE A 93 -14.68 -5.34 -6.63
CA PHE A 93 -15.73 -6.30 -6.95
C PHE A 93 -15.66 -7.56 -6.06
N HIS A 94 -14.45 -8.06 -5.81
CA HIS A 94 -14.23 -9.24 -4.96
C HIS A 94 -13.87 -8.89 -3.51
N LYS A 95 -13.80 -7.60 -3.18
CA LYS A 95 -13.50 -7.08 -1.84
C LYS A 95 -12.26 -7.70 -1.19
N TYR A 96 -11.12 -7.66 -1.88
CA TYR A 96 -9.87 -8.15 -1.31
C TYR A 96 -8.70 -7.17 -1.49
N ILE A 97 -7.71 -7.31 -0.60
CA ILE A 97 -6.39 -6.68 -0.67
C ILE A 97 -5.34 -7.79 -0.65
N ASP A 98 -4.68 -8.01 -1.78
CA ASP A 98 -3.59 -8.98 -1.90
C ASP A 98 -2.24 -8.29 -1.70
N PHE A 99 -1.48 -8.76 -0.71
CA PHE A 99 -0.13 -8.30 -0.44
C PHE A 99 0.86 -8.93 -1.44
N PHE A 100 0.83 -8.42 -2.67
CA PHE A 100 1.55 -8.98 -3.81
C PHE A 100 3.07 -8.96 -3.69
N ASP A 101 3.64 -7.86 -3.19
CA ASP A 101 5.09 -7.73 -3.02
C ASP A 101 5.39 -6.94 -1.74
N ILE A 102 6.38 -7.39 -0.97
CA ILE A 102 6.90 -6.66 0.18
C ILE A 102 8.40 -6.86 0.29
N ASN A 103 9.12 -5.77 0.58
CA ASN A 103 10.55 -5.80 0.85
C ASN A 103 10.90 -4.89 2.02
N SER A 104 11.71 -5.40 2.93
CA SER A 104 12.14 -4.66 4.10
C SER A 104 13.48 -5.20 4.62
N PRO A 105 14.62 -4.61 4.21
CA PRO A 105 15.94 -5.01 4.73
C PRO A 105 16.13 -4.60 6.20
N ILE A 106 15.33 -3.65 6.70
CA ILE A 106 15.34 -3.21 8.10
C ILE A 106 14.22 -3.91 8.86
N LYS A 107 14.56 -4.61 9.95
CA LYS A 107 13.59 -5.33 10.78
C LYS A 107 12.49 -4.39 11.29
N GLY A 108 11.24 -4.85 11.22
CA GLY A 108 10.06 -4.14 11.73
C GLY A 108 9.40 -3.18 10.75
N HIS A 109 10.07 -2.72 9.69
CA HIS A 109 9.42 -1.86 8.70
C HIS A 109 8.38 -2.61 7.85
N GLY A 110 8.60 -3.89 7.54
CA GLY A 110 7.61 -4.75 6.90
C GLY A 110 6.27 -4.77 7.67
N SER A 111 6.32 -5.05 8.98
CA SER A 111 5.11 -5.01 9.83
C SER A 111 4.48 -3.61 9.84
N LYS A 112 5.25 -2.53 9.93
CA LYS A 112 4.69 -1.16 9.89
C LYS A 112 3.94 -0.85 8.59
N MET A 113 4.42 -1.37 7.44
CA MET A 113 3.73 -1.22 6.16
C MET A 113 2.43 -2.02 6.12
N VAL A 114 2.42 -3.26 6.63
CA VAL A 114 1.19 -4.06 6.74
C VAL A 114 0.20 -3.41 7.69
N ASP A 115 0.66 -2.93 8.85
CA ASP A 115 -0.15 -2.21 9.81
C ASP A 115 -0.82 -0.98 9.17
N ALA A 116 -0.08 -0.20 8.37
CA ALA A 116 -0.63 0.96 7.67
C ALA A 116 -1.74 0.59 6.66
N VAL A 117 -1.68 -0.60 6.07
CA VAL A 117 -2.72 -1.12 5.17
C VAL A 117 -3.94 -1.62 5.97
N LEU A 118 -3.70 -2.38 7.05
CA LEU A 118 -4.74 -3.06 7.84
C LEU A 118 -5.33 -2.21 8.98
N THR A 119 -4.78 -1.03 9.27
CA THR A 119 -5.40 -0.11 10.23
C THR A 119 -6.78 0.31 9.71
N ASP A 120 -7.81 0.29 10.56
CA ASP A 120 -9.21 0.56 10.16
C ASP A 120 -9.61 -0.21 8.89
N PHE A 121 -9.22 -1.49 8.80
CA PHE A 121 -9.52 -2.31 7.63
C PHE A 121 -11.04 -2.46 7.45
N PRO A 122 -11.58 -2.33 6.23
CA PRO A 122 -13.01 -2.44 6.02
C PRO A 122 -13.52 -3.84 6.37
N GLU A 123 -14.61 -3.92 7.15
CA GLU A 123 -15.19 -5.19 7.62
C GLU A 123 -15.67 -6.10 6.48
N ASP A 124 -16.03 -5.53 5.31
CA ASP A 124 -16.49 -6.27 4.14
C ASP A 124 -15.35 -6.67 3.19
N TRP A 125 -14.08 -6.43 3.57
CA TRP A 125 -12.91 -6.76 2.76
C TRP A 125 -12.07 -7.87 3.40
N HIS A 126 -11.28 -8.53 2.56
CA HIS A 126 -10.43 -9.64 2.97
C HIS A 126 -8.96 -9.37 2.64
N PRO A 127 -8.03 -9.43 3.61
CA PRO A 127 -6.61 -9.44 3.31
C PRO A 127 -6.19 -10.82 2.79
N THR A 128 -5.32 -10.86 1.78
CA THR A 128 -4.80 -12.10 1.17
C THR A 128 -3.30 -12.02 0.98
N VAL A 129 -2.66 -13.18 1.02
CA VAL A 129 -1.28 -13.38 0.59
C VAL A 129 -1.26 -14.60 -0.32
N VAL A 130 -1.34 -14.39 -1.63
CA VAL A 130 -1.38 -15.51 -2.59
C VAL A 130 -0.05 -16.26 -2.65
N MET A 131 1.07 -15.55 -2.48
CA MET A 131 2.40 -16.14 -2.53
C MET A 131 3.26 -15.67 -1.36
N ASP A 132 3.55 -16.57 -0.42
CA ASP A 132 4.45 -16.31 0.70
C ASP A 132 5.89 -16.76 0.40
N TRP A 133 6.81 -15.81 0.33
CA TRP A 133 8.25 -16.02 0.19
C TRP A 133 9.05 -15.47 1.39
N SER A 134 8.33 -15.08 2.45
CA SER A 134 8.80 -14.27 3.57
C SER A 134 9.26 -15.09 4.78
N ASN A 135 9.24 -16.43 4.66
CA ASN A 135 9.70 -17.38 5.69
C ASN A 135 9.02 -17.16 7.05
N GLY A 136 7.68 -17.19 7.08
CA GLY A 136 6.87 -17.11 8.29
C GLY A 136 6.62 -15.69 8.81
N PHE A 137 6.94 -14.64 8.03
CA PHE A 137 6.53 -13.28 8.38
C PHE A 137 5.00 -13.12 8.28
N TRP A 138 4.37 -13.67 7.25
CA TRP A 138 2.92 -13.56 7.10
C TRP A 138 2.14 -14.35 8.15
N ASP A 139 2.65 -15.48 8.64
CA ASP A 139 2.06 -16.19 9.78
C ASP A 139 1.92 -15.29 11.00
N LYS A 140 2.96 -14.50 11.31
CA LYS A 140 2.93 -13.53 12.41
C LYS A 140 1.97 -12.38 12.17
N MET A 141 1.82 -11.94 10.91
CA MET A 141 0.86 -10.89 10.58
C MET A 141 -0.59 -11.41 10.69
N LYS A 142 -0.85 -12.65 10.25
CA LYS A 142 -2.15 -13.31 10.40
C LYS A 142 -2.51 -13.53 11.88
N GLU A 143 -1.54 -13.94 12.70
CA GLU A 143 -1.75 -14.07 14.14
C GLU A 143 -2.02 -12.71 14.82
N LYS A 144 -1.33 -11.65 14.39
CA LYS A 144 -1.53 -10.30 14.92
C LYS A 144 -2.92 -9.73 14.58
N TYR A 145 -3.43 -10.04 13.39
CA TYR A 145 -4.72 -9.59 12.86
C TYR A 145 -5.68 -10.78 12.71
N ILE A 146 -5.81 -11.57 13.78
CA ILE A 146 -6.58 -12.82 13.80
C ILE A 146 -8.09 -12.59 13.66
N GLU A 147 -8.54 -11.37 13.96
CA GLU A 147 -9.93 -10.93 13.82
C GLU A 147 -10.34 -10.66 12.37
N LEU A 148 -9.37 -10.49 11.47
CA LEU A 148 -9.65 -10.31 10.04
C LEU A 148 -9.82 -11.67 9.36
N ASP A 149 -10.75 -11.74 8.40
CA ASP A 149 -10.98 -12.94 7.62
C ASP A 149 -9.98 -13.02 6.45
N TRP A 150 -8.79 -13.56 6.74
CA TRP A 150 -7.72 -13.74 5.76
C TRP A 150 -8.07 -14.85 4.75
N LEU A 151 -7.92 -14.54 3.45
CA LEU A 151 -8.03 -15.51 2.36
C LEU A 151 -6.68 -16.17 2.04
#